data_AF-G0UXE9-F1
#
_entry.id   AF-G0UXE9-F1
#
_cell.length_a   1.000
_cell.length_b   1.000
_cell.length_c   1.000
_cell.angle_alpha   90.00
_cell.angle_beta   90.00
_cell.angle_gamma   90.00
#
_symmetry.space_group_name_H-M   'P 1'
#
loop_
_entity.id
_entity.type
_entity.pdbx_description
1 polymer ?
#
loop_
_entity_poly.entity_id
_entity_poly.type
_entity_poly.pdbx_seq_one_letter_code
_entity_poly.pdbx_strand_id
1 'polypeptide(L)'
;MRVLTCHQHHVNRNSAALGGLTRVNVAYSLLFVFPATAVSLFERSSGALTSLQRALCVAGVGAWALLDMLRLYVGHCGNHQQNVLLLVLFTLFTLLPQLPVAVLCNMKWPYPNSLDYAVSVVMILFLVLELLCSVGMIIRLIQNNRIDYFVYGPHHPSRRNH
;
A
#
# COMPACT_ATOMS: atom_id res chain seq x y z
N MET A 1 -17.47 29.76 38.06
CA MET A 1 -16.31 28.89 37.71
C MET A 1 -16.69 28.09 36.48
N ARG A 2 -15.94 28.17 35.37
CA ARG A 2 -16.10 27.26 34.23
C ARG A 2 -15.09 26.13 34.38
N VAL A 3 -15.59 24.93 34.68
CA VAL A 3 -14.77 23.73 34.73
C VAL A 3 -14.54 23.29 33.28
N LEU A 4 -13.30 23.44 32.80
CA LEU A 4 -12.87 22.89 31.52
C LEU A 4 -12.58 21.40 31.71
N THR A 5 -13.56 20.55 31.44
CA THR A 5 -13.34 19.11 31.33
C THR A 5 -12.62 18.82 30.01
N CYS A 6 -11.29 18.73 30.06
CA CYS A 6 -10.49 18.20 28.96
C CYS A 6 -10.75 16.69 28.84
N HIS A 7 -11.70 16.29 28.00
CA HIS A 7 -11.81 14.90 27.57
C HIS A 7 -10.70 14.61 26.57
N GLN A 8 -9.61 14.02 27.06
CA GLN A 8 -8.56 13.46 26.22
C GLN A 8 -9.10 12.17 25.59
N HIS A 9 -9.90 12.30 24.53
CA HIS A 9 -10.33 11.17 23.75
C HIS A 9 -9.12 10.60 23.03
N HIS A 10 -8.65 9.44 23.50
CA HIS A 10 -7.72 8.59 22.76
C HIS A 10 -8.50 7.96 21.58
N VAL A 11 -8.92 8.81 20.63
CA VAL A 11 -9.58 8.35 19.40
C VAL A 11 -8.54 7.51 18.68
N ASN A 12 -8.77 6.20 18.63
CA ASN A 12 -7.95 5.29 17.85
C ASN A 12 -8.06 5.68 16.37
N ARG A 13 -7.16 6.56 15.93
CA ARG A 13 -7.13 7.19 14.60
C ARG A 13 -6.55 6.24 13.53
N ASN A 14 -6.22 4.99 13.88
CA ASN A 14 -5.80 3.95 12.93
C ASN A 14 -7.00 3.45 12.12
N SER A 15 -6.84 3.27 10.80
CA SER A 15 -7.89 2.66 9.98
C SER A 15 -7.81 1.14 10.07
N ALA A 16 -8.81 0.53 10.71
CA ALA A 16 -8.98 -0.91 10.72
C ALA A 16 -9.17 -1.46 9.30
N ALA A 17 -9.83 -0.69 8.41
CA ALA A 17 -10.02 -1.07 7.01
C ALA A 17 -8.68 -1.16 6.27
N LEU A 18 -7.84 -0.11 6.32
CA LEU A 18 -6.53 -0.10 5.65
C LEU A 18 -5.59 -1.15 6.24
N GLY A 19 -5.62 -1.33 7.56
CA GLY A 19 -4.84 -2.37 8.25
C GLY A 19 -5.28 -3.79 7.89
N GLY A 20 -6.59 -4.02 7.73
CA GLY A 20 -7.14 -5.29 7.27
C GLY A 20 -6.77 -5.55 5.81
N LEU A 21 -6.93 -4.54 4.95
CA LEU A 21 -6.64 -4.64 3.51
C LEU A 21 -5.19 -5.02 3.26
N THR A 22 -4.25 -4.32 3.90
CA THR A 22 -2.81 -4.59 3.75
C THR A 22 -2.43 -5.99 4.23
N ARG A 23 -3.03 -6.51 5.31
CA ARG A 23 -2.81 -7.90 5.76
C ARG A 23 -3.36 -8.93 4.80
N VAL A 24 -4.58 -8.71 4.29
CA VAL A 24 -5.18 -9.59 3.29
C VAL A 24 -4.34 -9.58 2.01
N ASN A 25 -3.84 -8.41 1.61
CA ASN A 25 -2.98 -8.29 0.43
C ASN A 25 -1.63 -9.01 0.63
N VAL A 26 -1.01 -8.93 1.81
CA VAL A 26 0.18 -9.75 2.15
C VAL A 26 -0.13 -11.24 2.00
N ALA A 27 -1.23 -11.71 2.60
CA ALA A 27 -1.61 -13.13 2.52
C ALA A 27 -1.90 -13.54 1.08
N TYR A 28 -2.57 -12.69 0.31
CA TYR A 28 -2.87 -12.91 -1.09
C TYR A 28 -1.61 -12.97 -1.96
N SER A 29 -0.66 -12.05 -1.76
CA SER A 29 0.64 -12.06 -2.43
C SER A 29 1.40 -13.35 -2.14
N LEU A 30 1.48 -13.77 -0.88
CA LEU A 30 2.18 -14.99 -0.45
C LEU A 30 1.54 -16.28 -0.97
N LEU A 31 0.21 -16.38 -0.93
CA LEU A 31 -0.49 -17.63 -1.24
C LEU A 31 -0.84 -17.80 -2.73
N PHE A 32 -1.04 -16.71 -3.46
CA PHE A 32 -1.50 -16.76 -4.84
C PHE A 32 -0.49 -16.16 -5.81
N VAL A 33 -0.01 -14.95 -5.54
CA VAL A 33 0.79 -14.21 -6.52
C VAL A 33 2.19 -14.79 -6.67
N PHE A 34 2.88 -15.09 -5.56
CA PHE A 34 4.20 -15.71 -5.62
C PHE A 34 4.16 -17.13 -6.22
N PRO A 35 3.25 -18.03 -5.83
CA PRO A 35 3.14 -19.33 -6.47
C PRO A 35 2.77 -19.24 -7.96
N ALA A 36 1.81 -18.38 -8.33
CA ALA A 36 1.42 -18.19 -9.73
C ALA A 36 2.59 -17.68 -10.58
N THR A 37 3.29 -16.64 -10.10
CA THR A 37 4.45 -16.10 -10.81
C THR A 37 5.60 -17.10 -10.90
N ALA A 38 5.81 -17.94 -9.88
CA ALA A 38 6.82 -19.01 -9.90
C ALA A 38 6.50 -20.10 -10.92
N VAL A 39 5.25 -20.57 -10.98
CA VAL A 39 4.80 -21.56 -11.98
C VAL A 39 4.94 -20.98 -13.39
N SER A 40 4.47 -19.75 -13.61
CA SER A 40 4.56 -19.07 -14.91
C SER A 40 6.01 -18.81 -15.34
N LEU A 41 6.93 -18.59 -14.40
CA LEU A 41 8.37 -18.52 -14.67
C LEU A 41 8.97 -19.88 -15.02
N PHE A 42 8.56 -20.95 -14.33
CA PHE A 42 9.05 -22.31 -14.57
C PHE A 42 8.62 -22.83 -15.94
N GLU A 43 7.35 -22.68 -16.29
CA GLU A 43 6.81 -23.07 -17.61
C GLU A 43 7.51 -22.34 -18.76
N ARG A 44 7.83 -21.05 -18.57
CA ARG A 44 8.58 -20.27 -19.57
C ARG A 44 10.05 -20.61 -19.61
N SER A 45 10.64 -20.94 -18.48
CA SER A 45 12.00 -21.45 -18.41
C SER A 45 12.16 -22.76 -19.19
N SER A 46 11.11 -23.57 -19.32
CA SER A 46 11.12 -24.76 -20.18
C SER A 46 10.88 -24.46 -21.67
N GLY A 47 10.41 -23.25 -22.01
CA GLY A 47 10.28 -22.77 -23.38
C GLY A 47 11.55 -22.11 -23.92
N ALA A 48 11.56 -21.81 -25.22
CA ALA A 48 12.70 -21.30 -26.00
C ALA A 48 13.16 -19.84 -25.66
N LEU A 49 13.19 -19.45 -24.37
CA LEU A 49 13.76 -18.17 -23.96
C LEU A 49 15.29 -18.24 -23.97
N THR A 50 15.92 -17.16 -24.42
CA THR A 50 17.37 -16.99 -24.30
C THR A 50 17.78 -16.84 -22.83
N SER A 51 18.99 -17.29 -22.48
CA SER A 51 19.52 -17.22 -21.11
C SER A 51 19.48 -15.80 -20.52
N LEU A 52 19.75 -14.79 -21.36
CA LEU A 52 19.68 -13.37 -20.98
C LEU A 52 18.25 -12.93 -20.63
N GLN A 53 17.25 -13.30 -21.44
CA GLN A 53 15.84 -12.96 -21.16
C GLN A 53 15.37 -13.61 -19.86
N ARG A 54 15.78 -14.85 -19.60
CA ARG A 54 15.47 -15.56 -18.35
C ARG A 54 16.06 -14.83 -17.14
N ALA A 55 17.32 -14.41 -17.21
CA ALA A 55 17.97 -13.67 -16.14
C ALA A 55 17.27 -12.33 -15.87
N LEU A 56 16.92 -11.58 -16.92
CA LEU A 56 16.20 -10.31 -16.80
C LEU A 56 14.78 -10.50 -16.21
N CYS A 57 14.06 -11.55 -16.60
CA CYS A 57 12.75 -11.85 -16.03
C CYS A 57 12.83 -12.16 -14.53
N VAL A 58 13.77 -13.02 -14.12
CA VAL A 58 13.97 -13.35 -12.70
C VAL A 58 14.36 -12.11 -11.90
N ALA A 59 15.29 -11.30 -12.40
CA ALA A 59 15.69 -10.06 -11.75
C ALA A 59 14.52 -9.06 -11.64
N GLY A 60 13.71 -8.93 -12.70
CA GLY A 60 12.54 -8.06 -12.71
C GLY A 60 11.48 -8.47 -11.70
N VAL A 61 11.15 -9.76 -11.62
CA VAL A 61 10.20 -10.29 -10.63
C VAL A 61 10.75 -10.14 -9.21
N GLY A 62 12.04 -10.39 -8.99
CA GLY A 62 12.69 -10.18 -7.69
C GLY A 62 12.65 -8.71 -7.25
N ALA A 63 12.96 -7.78 -8.15
CA ALA A 63 12.87 -6.35 -7.87
C ALA A 63 11.42 -5.91 -7.57
N TRP A 64 10.45 -6.40 -8.34
CA TRP A 64 9.03 -6.14 -8.10
C TRP A 64 8.56 -6.68 -6.75
N ALA A 65 8.96 -7.90 -6.38
CA ALA A 65 8.64 -8.50 -5.09
C ALA A 65 9.19 -7.68 -3.92
N LEU A 66 10.43 -7.20 -4.04
CA LEU A 66 11.06 -6.35 -3.03
C LEU A 66 10.29 -5.02 -2.86
N LEU A 67 9.87 -4.41 -3.97
CA LEU A 67 9.07 -3.19 -3.95
C LEU A 67 7.69 -3.41 -3.34
N ASP A 68 7.03 -4.54 -3.60
CA ASP A 68 5.74 -4.87 -2.98
C ASP A 68 5.90 -5.06 -1.46
N MET A 69 6.95 -5.74 -1.02
CA MET A 69 7.26 -5.90 0.42
C MET A 69 7.50 -4.55 1.10
N LEU A 70 8.30 -3.67 0.47
CA LEU A 70 8.55 -2.33 0.99
C LEU A 70 7.25 -1.51 1.06
N ARG A 71 6.43 -1.58 0.01
CA ARG A 71 5.11 -0.92 -0.04
C ARG A 71 4.23 -1.39 1.11
N LEU A 72 4.05 -2.69 1.28
CA LEU A 72 3.22 -3.26 2.34
C LEU A 72 3.74 -2.89 3.74
N TYR A 73 5.06 -2.90 3.95
CA TYR A 73 5.68 -2.46 5.20
C TYR A 73 5.40 -0.99 5.50
N VAL A 74 5.61 -0.11 4.52
CA VAL A 74 5.35 1.33 4.67
C VAL A 74 3.86 1.60 4.91
N GLY A 75 2.96 0.87 4.25
CA GLY A 75 1.52 0.95 4.50
C GLY A 75 1.13 0.54 5.92
N HIS A 76 1.71 -0.55 6.42
CA HIS A 76 1.49 -1.02 7.78
C HIS A 76 2.01 -0.01 8.83
N CYS A 77 3.27 0.41 8.71
CA CYS A 77 3.87 1.40 9.61
C CYS A 77 3.15 2.75 9.53
N GLY A 78 2.81 3.22 8.33
CA GLY A 78 2.10 4.48 8.12
C GLY A 78 0.70 4.48 8.74
N ASN A 79 -0.03 3.37 8.64
CA ASN A 79 -1.33 3.22 9.30
C ASN A 79 -1.19 3.14 10.83
N HIS A 80 -0.20 2.43 11.34
CA HIS A 80 0.01 2.27 12.79
C HIS A 80 0.49 3.56 13.47
N GLN A 81 1.42 4.27 12.83
CA GLN A 81 2.01 5.51 13.34
C GLN A 81 1.22 6.76 12.95
N GLN A 82 0.16 6.63 12.14
CA GLN A 82 -0.63 7.74 11.61
C GLN A 82 0.24 8.79 10.90
N ASN A 83 1.33 8.34 10.28
CA ASN A 83 2.30 9.22 9.66
C ASN A 83 1.88 9.51 8.21
N VAL A 84 1.52 10.77 7.95
CA VAL A 84 1.08 11.24 6.63
C VAL A 84 2.13 10.97 5.56
N LEU A 85 3.42 11.19 5.86
CA LEU A 85 4.50 10.98 4.88
C LEU A 85 4.61 9.50 4.48
N LEU A 86 4.52 8.58 5.45
CA LEU A 86 4.53 7.14 5.17
C LEU A 86 3.30 6.71 4.35
N LEU A 87 2.12 7.24 4.66
CA LEU A 87 0.91 6.96 3.88
C LEU A 87 1.00 7.50 2.44
N VAL A 88 1.62 8.66 2.24
CA VAL A 88 1.91 9.21 0.91
C VAL A 88 2.88 8.33 0.16
N LEU A 89 3.96 7.86 0.80
CA LEU A 89 4.91 6.91 0.20
C LEU A 89 4.21 5.60 -0.18
N PHE A 90 3.37 5.04 0.70
CA PHE A 90 2.55 3.87 0.39
C PHE A 90 1.68 4.09 -0.86
N THR A 91 1.04 5.25 -0.95
CA THR A 91 0.18 5.63 -2.08
C THR A 91 1.01 5.75 -3.37
N LEU A 92 2.19 6.36 -3.31
CA LEU A 92 3.11 6.49 -4.44
C LEU A 92 3.62 5.13 -4.92
N PHE A 93 4.04 4.24 -4.00
CA PHE A 93 4.45 2.88 -4.34
C PHE A 93 3.30 2.05 -4.91
N THR A 94 2.06 2.31 -4.51
CA THR A 94 0.88 1.65 -5.09
C THR A 94 0.62 2.14 -6.51
N LEU A 95 0.74 3.45 -6.76
CA LEU A 95 0.40 4.07 -8.04
C LEU A 95 1.49 3.92 -9.12
N LEU A 96 2.77 4.00 -8.75
CA LEU A 96 3.88 4.12 -9.70
C LEU A 96 4.48 2.77 -10.12
N PRO A 97 5.01 1.93 -9.21
CA PRO A 97 5.51 0.62 -9.61
C PRO A 97 4.41 -0.43 -9.68
N GLN A 98 3.48 -0.47 -8.71
CA GLN A 98 2.60 -1.63 -8.55
C GLN A 98 1.48 -1.68 -9.60
N LEU A 99 0.77 -0.56 -9.78
CA LEU A 99 -0.39 -0.50 -10.69
C LEU A 99 0.01 -0.61 -12.17
N PRO A 100 1.08 0.04 -12.67
CA PRO A 100 1.52 -0.13 -14.05
C PRO A 100 2.03 -1.53 -14.34
N VAL A 101 2.73 -2.18 -13.40
CA VAL A 101 3.13 -3.58 -13.57
C VAL A 101 1.91 -4.49 -13.66
N ALA A 102 0.92 -4.32 -12.77
CA ALA A 102 -0.30 -5.11 -12.82
C ALA A 102 -1.09 -4.90 -14.14
N VAL A 103 -1.18 -3.66 -14.63
CA VAL A 103 -1.84 -3.34 -15.91
C VAL A 103 -1.06 -3.90 -17.10
N LEU A 104 0.27 -3.78 -17.12
CA LEU A 104 1.11 -4.33 -18.18
C LEU A 104 1.01 -5.86 -18.25
N CYS A 105 0.94 -6.53 -17.11
CA CYS A 105 0.68 -7.97 -17.03
C CYS A 105 -0.69 -8.35 -17.62
N ASN A 106 -1.69 -7.47 -17.61
CA ASN A 106 -2.98 -7.73 -18.27
C ASN A 106 -2.96 -7.42 -19.77
N MET A 107 -2.31 -6.32 -20.20
CA MET A 107 -2.45 -5.82 -21.57
C MET A 107 -1.49 -6.46 -22.58
N LYS A 108 -0.25 -6.79 -22.16
CA LYS A 108 0.82 -7.15 -23.10
C LYS A 108 1.25 -8.61 -23.04
N TRP A 109 0.56 -9.42 -22.25
CA TRP A 109 1.00 -10.79 -21.99
C TRP A 109 0.44 -11.72 -23.07
N PRO A 110 1.26 -12.27 -23.98
CA PRO A 110 0.76 -13.15 -25.03
C PRO A 110 0.39 -14.49 -24.37
N TYR A 111 -0.88 -14.89 -24.51
CA TYR A 111 -1.49 -16.08 -23.89
C TYR A 111 -1.46 -16.04 -22.35
N PRO A 112 -2.22 -15.13 -21.71
CA PRO A 112 -2.36 -15.18 -20.26
C PRO A 112 -3.07 -16.50 -19.92
N ASN A 113 -2.41 -17.31 -19.09
CA ASN A 113 -3.08 -18.44 -18.48
C ASN A 113 -4.28 -17.89 -17.68
N SER A 114 -5.42 -18.57 -17.70
CA SER A 114 -6.65 -18.08 -17.05
C SER A 114 -6.43 -17.74 -15.56
N LEU A 115 -5.51 -18.45 -14.92
CA LEU A 115 -5.04 -18.22 -13.56
C LEU A 115 -4.24 -16.91 -13.41
N ASP A 116 -3.29 -16.63 -14.32
CA ASP A 116 -2.51 -15.38 -14.29
C ASP A 116 -3.43 -14.15 -14.43
N TYR A 117 -4.42 -14.24 -15.31
CA TYR A 117 -5.41 -13.18 -15.51
C TYR A 117 -6.25 -12.96 -14.25
N ALA A 118 -6.82 -14.02 -13.68
CA ALA A 118 -7.62 -13.94 -12.45
C ALA A 118 -6.82 -13.34 -11.29
N VAL A 119 -5.56 -13.79 -11.13
CA VAL A 119 -4.67 -13.30 -10.07
C VAL A 119 -4.39 -11.81 -10.24
N SER A 120 -4.18 -11.38 -11.49
CA SER A 120 -3.87 -9.99 -11.81
C SER A 120 -5.08 -9.06 -11.62
N VAL A 121 -6.28 -9.49 -12.01
CA VAL A 121 -7.53 -8.71 -11.80
C VAL A 121 -7.79 -8.48 -10.31
N VAL A 122 -7.66 -9.54 -9.50
CA VAL A 122 -7.85 -9.43 -8.04
C VAL A 122 -6.76 -8.53 -7.42
N MET A 123 -5.51 -8.61 -7.90
CA MET A 123 -4.45 -7.71 -7.48
C MET A 123 -4.80 -6.24 -7.79
N ILE A 124 -5.28 -5.93 -8.99
CA ILE A 124 -5.70 -4.57 -9.36
C ILE A 124 -6.81 -4.08 -8.43
N LEU A 125 -7.80 -4.94 -8.13
CA LEU A 125 -8.88 -4.61 -7.21
C LEU A 125 -8.35 -4.24 -5.81
N PHE A 126 -7.42 -5.04 -5.26
CA PHE A 126 -6.79 -4.73 -3.98
C PHE A 126 -6.03 -3.40 -4.03
N LEU A 127 -5.23 -3.15 -5.07
CA LEU A 127 -4.47 -1.90 -5.22
C LEU A 127 -5.38 -0.66 -5.27
N VAL A 128 -6.50 -0.74 -5.99
CA VAL A 128 -7.48 0.35 -6.08
C VAL A 128 -8.13 0.60 -4.72
N LEU A 129 -8.56 -0.45 -4.02
CA LEU A 129 -9.16 -0.32 -2.68
C LEU A 129 -8.17 0.25 -1.66
N GLU A 130 -6.91 -0.19 -1.70
CA GLU A 130 -5.83 0.33 -0.85
C GLU A 130 -5.56 1.79 -1.12
N LEU A 131 -5.56 2.21 -2.39
CA LEU A 131 -5.38 3.61 -2.79
C LEU A 131 -6.52 4.49 -2.26
N LEU A 132 -7.77 4.05 -2.42
CA LEU A 132 -8.93 4.80 -1.91
C LEU A 132 -8.88 4.92 -0.39
N CYS A 133 -8.54 3.84 0.30
CA CYS A 133 -8.43 3.82 1.76
C CYS A 133 -7.25 4.69 2.25
N SER A 134 -6.10 4.66 1.58
CA SER A 134 -4.92 5.46 1.96
C SER A 134 -5.18 6.94 1.76
N VAL A 135 -5.76 7.34 0.63
CA VAL A 135 -6.14 8.73 0.35
C VAL A 135 -7.16 9.23 1.36
N GLY A 136 -8.20 8.43 1.65
CA GLY A 136 -9.19 8.78 2.67
C GLY A 136 -8.58 8.98 4.06
N MET A 137 -7.60 8.14 4.43
CA MET A 137 -6.83 8.28 5.67
C MET A 137 -5.96 9.54 5.70
N ILE A 138 -5.26 9.85 4.61
CA ILE A 138 -4.43 11.05 4.48
C ILE A 138 -5.29 12.31 4.66
N ILE A 139 -6.43 12.39 3.98
CA ILE A 139 -7.34 13.55 4.08
C ILE A 139 -7.81 13.74 5.53
N ARG A 140 -8.23 12.66 6.20
CA ARG A 140 -8.65 12.70 7.60
C ARG A 140 -7.53 13.15 8.54
N LEU A 141 -6.31 12.65 8.35
CA LEU A 141 -5.16 13.04 9.17
C LEU A 141 -4.78 14.50 8.97
N ILE A 142 -4.80 15.00 7.73
CA ILE A 142 -4.53 16.42 7.44
C ILE A 142 -5.59 17.32 8.09
N GLN A 143 -6.87 16.96 7.98
CA GLN A 143 -7.96 17.70 8.62
C GLN A 143 -7.80 17.74 10.15
N ASN A 144 -7.48 16.60 10.77
CA ASN A 144 -7.26 16.51 12.20
C ASN A 144 -6.05 17.35 12.64
N ASN A 145 -4.92 17.25 11.94
CA ASN A 145 -3.72 18.04 12.24
C ASN A 145 -3.98 19.54 12.08
N ARG A 146 -4.82 19.93 11.10
CA ARG A 146 -5.24 21.32 10.91
C ARG A 146 -6.06 21.81 12.10
N ILE A 147 -7.04 21.03 12.56
CA ILE A 147 -7.86 21.36 13.74
C ILE A 147 -6.97 21.48 14.99
N ASP A 148 -6.09 20.50 15.21
CA ASP A 148 -5.17 20.49 16.36
C ASP A 148 -4.25 21.74 16.33
N TYR A 149 -3.80 22.18 15.15
CA TYR A 149 -3.04 23.43 15.01
C TYR A 149 -3.86 24.69 15.33
N PHE A 150 -5.13 24.76 14.92
CA PHE A 150 -5.98 25.92 15.23
C PHE A 150 -6.41 25.96 16.71
N VAL A 151 -6.64 24.80 17.31
CA VAL A 151 -7.09 24.68 18.71
C VAL A 151 -5.93 24.77 19.70
N TYR A 152 -4.76 24.21 19.41
CA TYR A 152 -3.63 24.13 20.35
C TYR A 152 -2.35 24.84 19.86
N GLY A 153 -2.45 25.60 18.76
CA GLY A 153 -1.30 26.26 18.13
C GLY A 153 -0.63 27.34 18.98
N PRO A 154 0.50 27.89 18.50
CA PRO A 154 1.32 28.87 19.23
C PRO A 154 0.61 30.19 19.56
N HIS A 155 -0.56 30.46 18.99
CA HIS A 155 -1.39 31.61 19.31
C HIS A 155 -2.38 31.36 20.45
N HIS A 156 -2.40 30.15 21.04
CA HIS A 156 -3.28 29.84 22.16
C HIS A 156 -2.78 30.51 23.45
N PRO A 157 -3.61 31.31 24.15
CA PRO A 157 -3.20 32.14 25.28
C PRO A 157 -2.70 31.34 26.51
N SER A 158 -2.92 30.03 26.55
CA SER A 158 -2.47 29.15 27.64
C SER A 158 -0.97 28.86 27.66
N ARG A 159 -0.20 29.24 26.62
CA ARG A 159 1.25 29.01 26.55
C ARG A 159 2.13 30.15 27.09
N ARG A 160 1.54 31.25 27.57
CA ARG A 160 2.29 32.44 28.07
C ARG A 160 2.70 32.38 29.55
N ASN A 161 2.34 31.34 30.30
CA ASN A 161 2.55 31.30 31.75
C ASN A 161 3.68 30.36 32.21
N HIS A 162 4.60 29.99 31.32
CA HIS A 162 5.84 29.28 31.69
C HIS A 162 7.04 29.97 31.07
#